data_AF-A0A9N9HHS3-F1
#
_entry.id   AF-A0A9N9HHS3-F1
#
_cell.length_a   1.000
_cell.length_b   1.000
_cell.length_c   1.000
_cell.angle_alpha   90.00
_cell.angle_beta   90.00
_cell.angle_gamma   90.00
#
_symmetry.space_group_name_H-M   'P 1'
#
loop_
_entity.id
_entity.type
_entity.pdbx_description
1 polymer ?
#
loop_
_entity_poly.entity_id
_entity_poly.type
_entity_poly.pdbx_seq_one_letter_code
_entity_poly.pdbx_strand_id
1 'polypeptide(L)'
;MKFSTLIAIIFGLLTSMALTLIEADHTVWIHNKVSAGTTTTVTASTVNGGDGRFADGSEIAHKGYSVNIPDRVKKYYLGFNVEGSFEHDKWRGPFNNDGDRCFHFHGVLENWDILDC
;
A
#
# COMPACT_ATOMS: atom_id res chain seq x y z
N MET A 1 -49.05 -14.55 -10.78
CA MET A 1 -48.59 -13.16 -10.57
C MET A 1 -47.78 -12.91 -9.29
N LYS A 2 -47.62 -13.85 -8.34
CA LYS A 2 -46.86 -13.60 -7.09
C LYS A 2 -45.38 -14.06 -7.14
N PHE A 3 -45.06 -15.07 -7.94
CA PHE A 3 -43.73 -15.69 -7.98
C PHE A 3 -42.72 -14.92 -8.85
N SER A 4 -43.17 -14.36 -9.98
CA SER A 4 -42.36 -13.55 -10.90
C SER A 4 -41.87 -12.25 -10.27
N THR A 5 -42.70 -11.63 -9.43
CA THR A 5 -42.36 -10.39 -8.71
C THR A 5 -41.33 -10.66 -7.62
N LEU A 6 -41.44 -11.81 -6.94
CA LEU A 6 -40.48 -12.23 -5.90
C LEU A 6 -39.09 -12.49 -6.50
N ILE A 7 -39.02 -13.16 -7.65
CA ILE A 7 -37.76 -13.40 -8.37
C ILE A 7 -37.16 -12.09 -8.85
N ALA A 8 -37.96 -11.16 -9.41
CA ALA A 8 -37.47 -9.86 -9.85
C ALA A 8 -36.90 -9.01 -8.70
N ILE A 9 -37.53 -9.07 -7.51
CA ILE A 9 -37.03 -8.40 -6.30
C ILE A 9 -35.70 -9.01 -5.83
N ILE A 10 -35.59 -10.35 -5.82
CA ILE A 10 -34.36 -11.04 -5.43
C ILE A 10 -33.22 -10.74 -6.42
N PHE A 11 -33.49 -10.78 -7.73
CA PHE A 11 -32.50 -10.46 -8.75
C PHE A 11 -32.06 -8.99 -8.67
N GLY A 12 -33.02 -8.07 -8.44
CA GLY A 12 -32.74 -6.64 -8.21
C GLY A 12 -31.85 -6.40 -6.99
N LEU A 13 -32.15 -7.06 -5.86
CA LEU A 13 -31.35 -7.00 -4.62
C LEU A 13 -29.94 -7.56 -4.79
N LEU A 14 -29.79 -8.70 -5.48
CA LEU A 14 -28.49 -9.29 -5.77
C LEU A 14 -27.64 -8.40 -6.69
N THR A 15 -28.27 -7.78 -7.70
CA THR A 15 -27.56 -6.81 -8.57
C THR A 15 -27.19 -5.52 -7.85
N SER A 16 -27.99 -5.05 -6.90
CA SER A 16 -27.64 -3.85 -6.11
C SER A 16 -26.53 -4.11 -5.09
N MET A 17 -26.45 -5.32 -4.54
CA MET A 17 -25.35 -5.72 -3.63
C MET A 17 -24.05 -6.02 -4.38
N ALA A 18 -24.13 -6.51 -5.62
CA ALA A 18 -22.94 -6.73 -6.47
C ALA A 18 -22.28 -5.44 -6.96
N LEU A 19 -22.97 -4.29 -6.89
CA LEU A 19 -22.48 -3.01 -7.41
C LEU A 19 -21.84 -2.09 -6.36
N THR A 20 -21.84 -2.47 -5.08
CA THR A 20 -21.04 -1.77 -4.07
C THR A 20 -19.69 -2.49 -3.93
N LEU A 21 -18.83 -2.37 -4.93
CA LEU A 21 -17.39 -2.42 -4.67
C LEU A 21 -17.13 -1.24 -3.73
N ILE A 22 -17.07 -1.51 -2.44
CA ILE A 22 -16.56 -0.56 -1.46
C ILE A 22 -15.08 -0.43 -1.80
N GLU A 23 -14.75 0.56 -2.62
CA GLU A 23 -13.36 0.95 -2.81
C GLU A 23 -12.95 1.62 -1.50
N ALA A 24 -12.41 0.82 -0.59
CA ALA A 24 -11.86 1.30 0.65
C ALA A 24 -10.42 1.74 0.38
N ASP A 25 -9.99 2.81 1.04
CA ASP A 25 -8.57 3.10 1.13
C ASP A 25 -7.85 1.89 1.74
N HIS A 26 -6.66 1.60 1.22
CA HIS A 26 -5.84 0.50 1.70
C HIS A 26 -4.58 1.04 2.38
N THR A 27 -4.06 0.24 3.31
CA THR A 27 -2.91 0.64 4.11
C THR A 27 -1.70 -0.22 3.80
N VAL A 28 -0.57 0.41 3.57
CA VAL A 28 0.75 -0.24 3.52
C VAL A 28 1.41 -0.09 4.88
N TRP A 29 1.58 -1.20 5.59
CA TRP A 29 2.20 -1.27 6.91
C TRP A 29 3.70 -1.54 6.80
N ILE A 30 4.50 -0.75 7.50
CA ILE A 30 5.96 -0.88 7.51
C ILE A 30 6.44 -1.27 8.90
N HIS A 31 7.08 -2.42 8.99
CA HIS A 31 7.83 -2.84 10.16
C HIS A 31 9.28 -2.39 10.02
N ASN A 32 9.57 -1.21 10.55
CA ASN A 32 10.91 -0.65 10.52
C ASN A 32 11.83 -1.37 11.53
N LYS A 33 12.76 -2.18 11.04
CA LYS A 33 13.76 -2.90 11.83
C LYS A 33 15.19 -2.64 11.33
N VAL A 34 15.43 -1.54 10.59
CA VAL A 34 16.79 -1.13 10.26
C VAL A 34 17.53 -0.65 11.51
N SER A 35 18.86 -0.50 11.40
CA SER A 35 19.74 -0.11 12.49
C SER A 35 19.29 1.15 13.23
N ALA A 36 19.40 1.13 14.56
CA ALA A 36 19.08 2.28 15.40
C ALA A 36 19.82 3.56 14.94
N GLY A 37 19.11 4.69 15.02
CA GLY A 37 19.65 6.01 14.63
C GLY A 37 19.40 6.40 13.17
N THR A 38 18.77 5.53 12.37
CA THR A 38 18.35 5.87 10.99
C THR A 38 16.87 6.19 10.92
N THR A 39 16.48 6.98 9.94
CA THR A 39 15.07 7.20 9.56
C THR A 39 14.79 6.46 8.27
N THR A 40 13.62 5.83 8.15
CA THR A 40 13.20 5.18 6.91
C THR A 40 11.98 5.88 6.34
N THR A 41 11.92 5.99 5.02
CA THR A 41 10.78 6.59 4.31
C THR A 41 10.26 5.62 3.26
N VAL A 42 8.93 5.48 3.18
CA VAL A 42 8.25 4.82 2.07
C VAL A 42 7.38 5.82 1.34
N THR A 43 7.52 5.84 0.02
CA THR A 43 6.83 6.75 -0.89
C THR A 43 5.91 5.96 -1.81
N ALA A 44 4.64 6.32 -1.90
CA ALA A 44 3.71 5.78 -2.88
C ALA A 44 3.62 6.71 -4.10
N SER A 45 3.73 6.12 -5.29
CA SER A 45 3.81 6.84 -6.56
C SER A 45 3.01 6.14 -7.66
N THR A 46 2.45 6.89 -8.61
CA THR A 46 1.80 6.30 -9.80
C THR A 46 2.80 5.83 -10.86
N VAL A 47 4.04 6.36 -10.82
CA VAL A 47 5.13 5.98 -11.73
C VAL A 47 6.33 5.44 -10.93
N ASN A 48 7.00 4.44 -11.50
CA ASN A 48 8.25 3.91 -10.95
C ASN A 48 9.33 5.00 -10.95
N GLY A 49 10.11 5.10 -9.87
CA GLY A 49 11.14 6.13 -9.71
C GLY A 49 10.66 7.43 -9.05
N GLY A 50 9.36 7.57 -8.76
CA GLY A 50 8.85 8.61 -7.84
C GLY A 50 8.07 9.75 -8.47
N ASP A 51 8.01 9.82 -9.79
CA ASP A 51 7.12 10.76 -10.49
C ASP A 51 5.65 10.44 -10.20
N GLY A 52 4.87 11.45 -9.83
CA GLY A 52 3.47 11.24 -9.46
C GLY A 52 3.29 10.68 -8.05
N ARG A 53 4.22 10.98 -7.13
CA ARG A 53 4.07 10.77 -5.68
C ARG A 53 2.74 11.35 -5.18
N PHE A 54 2.03 10.56 -4.37
CA PHE A 54 0.75 10.97 -3.80
C PHE A 54 0.60 10.68 -2.30
N ALA A 55 1.46 9.85 -1.73
CA ALA A 55 1.48 9.57 -0.29
C ALA A 55 2.89 9.15 0.16
N ASP A 56 3.15 9.30 1.45
CA ASP A 56 4.36 8.81 2.08
C ASP A 56 4.18 8.60 3.58
N GLY A 57 5.14 7.88 4.16
CA GLY A 57 5.28 7.70 5.59
C GLY A 57 6.76 7.56 5.92
N SER A 58 7.15 8.10 7.07
CA SER A 58 8.53 8.11 7.53
C SER A 58 8.56 7.97 9.04
N GLU A 59 9.54 7.21 9.54
CA GLU A 59 9.72 7.07 10.97
C GLU A 59 11.14 6.59 11.33
N ILE A 60 11.58 6.88 12.55
CA ILE A 60 12.87 6.41 13.08
C ILE A 60 12.89 4.88 13.26
N ALA A 61 14.08 4.30 13.15
CA ALA A 61 14.35 2.87 13.35
C ALA A 61 13.60 2.26 14.55
N HIS A 62 13.13 1.03 14.38
CA HIS A 62 12.37 0.26 15.40
C HIS A 62 10.98 0.80 15.75
N LYS A 63 10.45 1.74 14.97
CA LYS A 63 9.05 2.21 15.06
C LYS A 63 8.31 1.90 13.76
N GLY A 64 7.24 1.12 13.87
CA GLY A 64 6.37 0.83 12.73
C GLY A 64 5.56 2.06 12.32
N TYR A 65 5.23 2.15 11.03
CA TYR A 65 4.43 3.23 10.46
C TYR A 65 3.61 2.72 9.28
N SER A 66 2.80 3.59 8.69
CA SER A 66 1.93 3.22 7.57
C SER A 66 1.86 4.30 6.49
N VAL A 67 1.60 3.88 5.26
CA VAL A 67 1.24 4.75 4.14
C VAL A 67 -0.17 4.42 3.69
N ASN A 68 -1.05 5.42 3.65
CA ASN A 68 -2.41 5.27 3.15
C ASN A 68 -2.44 5.40 1.62
N ILE A 69 -3.09 4.45 0.95
CA ILE A 69 -3.27 4.41 -0.49
C ILE A 69 -4.74 4.69 -0.80
N PRO A 70 -5.05 5.86 -1.41
CA PRO A 70 -6.41 6.24 -1.73
C PRO A 70 -7.06 5.26 -2.72
N ASP A 71 -8.31 4.93 -2.48
CA ASP A 71 -9.19 4.07 -3.31
C ASP A 71 -9.17 4.38 -4.83
N ARG A 72 -9.08 5.67 -5.17
CA ARG A 72 -9.01 6.19 -6.54
C ARG A 72 -7.76 5.77 -7.29
N VAL A 73 -6.69 5.41 -6.58
CA VAL A 73 -5.43 4.93 -7.17
C VAL A 73 -5.56 3.43 -7.41
N LYS A 74 -5.59 3.01 -8.69
CA LYS A 74 -5.74 1.58 -9.04
C LYS A 74 -4.47 0.78 -8.99
N LYS A 75 -3.36 1.43 -9.35
CA LYS A 75 -2.02 0.85 -9.32
C LYS A 75 -1.02 1.86 -8.81
N TYR A 76 -0.03 1.37 -8.07
CA TYR A 76 1.01 2.21 -7.49
C TYR A 76 2.34 1.47 -7.37
N TYR A 77 3.41 2.23 -7.27
CA TYR A 77 4.74 1.78 -6.90
C TYR A 77 5.05 2.26 -5.48
N LEU A 78 5.90 1.50 -4.79
CA LEU A 78 6.46 1.90 -3.50
C LEU A 78 7.97 2.11 -3.66
N GLY A 79 8.43 3.31 -3.34
CA GLY A 79 9.85 3.65 -3.21
C GLY A 79 10.26 3.59 -1.74
N PHE A 80 11.27 2.79 -1.44
CA PHE A 80 11.81 2.56 -0.11
C PHE A 80 13.16 3.27 0.00
N ASN A 81 13.35 4.04 1.07
CA ASN A 81 14.55 4.82 1.33
C ASN A 81 14.96 4.70 2.81
N VAL A 82 16.27 4.71 3.06
CA VAL A 82 16.86 4.89 4.39
C VAL A 82 17.70 6.17 4.35
N GLU A 83 17.41 7.12 5.23
CA GLU A 83 18.07 8.42 5.26
C GLU A 83 19.58 8.27 5.53
N GLY A 84 20.41 8.88 4.68
CA GLY A 84 21.87 8.79 4.77
C GLY A 84 22.47 7.47 4.27
N SER A 85 21.67 6.57 3.70
CA SER A 85 22.18 5.33 3.11
C SER A 85 23.04 5.59 1.88
N PHE A 86 24.01 4.70 1.65
CA PHE A 86 24.81 4.67 0.41
C PHE A 86 24.16 3.86 -0.70
N GLU A 87 23.07 3.14 -0.41
CA GLU A 87 22.30 2.45 -1.44
C GLU A 87 21.28 3.38 -2.10
N HIS A 88 20.97 3.10 -3.36
CA HIS A 88 19.87 3.76 -4.05
C HIS A 88 18.51 3.31 -3.49
N ASP A 89 17.52 4.18 -3.63
CA ASP A 89 16.12 3.86 -3.35
C ASP A 89 15.69 2.59 -4.07
N LYS A 90 15.03 1.70 -3.33
CA LYS A 90 14.53 0.44 -3.87
C LYS A 90 13.06 0.59 -4.20
N TRP A 91 12.71 0.29 -5.44
CA TRP A 91 11.35 0.43 -5.93
C TRP A 91 10.69 -0.94 -6.12
N ARG A 92 9.43 -1.08 -5.67
CA ARG A 92 8.61 -2.27 -5.89
C ARG A 92 7.26 -1.93 -6.50
N GLY A 93 6.72 -2.89 -7.25
CA GLY A 93 5.45 -2.77 -7.95
C GLY A 93 5.58 -2.97 -9.46
N PRO A 94 4.55 -2.59 -10.24
CA PRO A 94 3.33 -1.96 -9.77
C PRO A 94 2.48 -2.94 -8.94
N PHE A 95 1.90 -2.45 -7.86
CA PHE A 95 0.92 -3.16 -7.06
C PHE A 95 -0.49 -2.76 -7.49
N ASN A 96 -1.43 -3.71 -7.42
CA ASN A 96 -2.85 -3.38 -7.45
C ASN A 96 -3.26 -2.82 -6.08
N ASN A 97 -4.19 -1.88 -6.07
CA ASN A 97 -4.83 -1.37 -4.86
C ASN A 97 -6.08 -2.18 -4.52
N ASP A 98 -5.87 -3.46 -4.18
CA ASP A 98 -6.91 -4.46 -3.93
C ASP A 98 -6.86 -5.02 -2.51
N GLY A 99 -6.01 -4.44 -1.65
CA GLY A 99 -5.86 -4.85 -0.27
C GLY A 99 -4.70 -4.15 0.42
N ASP A 100 -4.69 -4.28 1.75
CA ASP A 100 -3.58 -3.84 2.59
C ASP A 100 -2.32 -4.65 2.27
N ARG A 101 -1.15 -4.02 2.44
CA ARG A 101 0.16 -4.66 2.24
C ARG A 101 1.03 -4.45 3.46
N CYS A 102 2.02 -5.31 3.63
CA CYS A 102 2.91 -5.25 4.76
C CYS A 102 4.34 -5.56 4.29
N PHE A 103 5.30 -4.77 4.79
CA PHE A 103 6.72 -4.96 4.52
C PHE A 103 7.55 -4.86 5.80
N HIS A 104 8.61 -5.67 5.86
CA HIS A 104 9.67 -5.56 6.84
C HIS A 104 10.87 -4.85 6.26
N PHE A 105 11.32 -3.80 6.94
CA PHE A 105 12.54 -3.08 6.61
C PHE A 105 13.69 -3.57 7.49
N HIS A 106 14.78 -4.07 6.92
CA HIS A 106 15.89 -4.67 7.69
C HIS A 106 17.25 -4.19 7.20
N GLY A 107 18.26 -4.18 8.09
CA GLY A 107 19.65 -3.95 7.72
C GLY A 107 20.25 -2.67 8.31
N VAL A 108 21.28 -2.15 7.64
CA VAL A 108 22.10 -1.00 8.05
C VAL A 108 22.20 0.01 6.90
N LEU A 109 22.78 1.19 7.15
CA LEU A 109 22.92 2.25 6.15
C LEU A 109 23.64 1.80 4.87
N GLU A 110 24.63 0.91 5.01
CA GLU A 110 25.45 0.42 3.91
C GLU A 110 24.80 -0.73 3.14
N ASN A 111 23.86 -1.45 3.76
CA ASN A 111 23.17 -2.58 3.16
C ASN A 111 21.86 -2.90 3.89
N TRP A 112 20.74 -2.78 3.19
CA TRP A 112 19.40 -2.98 3.75
C TRP A 112 18.48 -3.68 2.78
N ASP A 113 17.46 -4.36 3.28
CA ASP A 113 16.51 -5.13 2.48
C ASP A 113 15.06 -4.84 2.86
N ILE A 114 14.18 -5.07 1.88
CA ILE A 114 12.73 -5.05 2.06
C ILE A 114 12.24 -6.47 1.88
N LEU A 115 11.52 -6.98 2.85
CA LEU A 115 10.88 -8.27 2.76
C LEU A 115 9.37 -8.08 2.87
N ASP A 116 8.62 -8.91 2.18
CA ASP A 116 7.18 -8.97 2.43
C ASP A 116 6.97 -9.53 3.85
N CYS A 117 5.88 -9.11 4.49
CA CYS A 117 5.30 -9.90 5.57
C CYS A 117 4.60 -11.13 4.93
#